data_AF-A0A2K5QKS4-F1
#
_entry.id   AF-A0A2K5QKS4-F1
#
_cell.length_a   1.000
_cell.length_b   1.000
_cell.length_c   1.000
_cell.angle_alpha   90.00
_cell.angle_beta   90.00
_cell.angle_gamma   90.00
#
_symmetry.space_group_name_H-M   'P 1'
#
loop_
_entity.id
_entity.type
_entity.pdbx_description
1 polymer ?
#
loop_
_entity_poly.entity_id
_entity_poly.type
_entity_poly.pdbx_seq_one_letter_code
_entity_poly.pdbx_strand_id
1 'polypeptide(L)'
;MVHYSLDPESPTKSCKSRGSNLCVHFKNTRETAQAIKGMHIRKATKYLKDVTLQKQCVPFRHYNGGVGRCAQAKQWGWTQGRWPKKSAEFLLHMLKNAESNAELKGLDVDYLVIEHIQVNKAPKMRRRTYRMILIEKEQIVPKPEEEVQKLKKQKLMPGWQRKKLSLKKKLNSKEGRKERR
;
A
#
# COMPACT_ATOMS: atom_id res chain seq x y z
N MET A 1 25.06 -16.05 -1.11
CA MET A 1 24.57 -15.30 0.07
C MET A 1 24.78 -13.82 -0.21
N VAL A 2 23.85 -12.91 0.13
CA VAL A 2 24.05 -11.47 -0.13
C VAL A 2 25.09 -10.91 0.85
N HIS A 3 26.23 -10.44 0.31
CA HIS A 3 27.32 -9.80 1.05
C HIS A 3 26.99 -8.35 1.40
N TYR A 4 27.66 -7.82 2.43
CA TYR A 4 27.61 -6.38 2.72
C TYR A 4 28.34 -5.62 1.62
N SER A 5 27.90 -4.39 1.33
CA SER A 5 28.53 -3.53 0.32
C SER A 5 29.74 -2.76 0.85
N LEU A 6 29.79 -2.56 2.17
CA LEU A 6 30.86 -1.86 2.86
C LEU A 6 31.42 -2.76 3.95
N ASP A 7 32.74 -2.86 3.99
CA ASP A 7 33.46 -3.48 5.09
C ASP A 7 33.95 -2.40 6.06
N PRO A 8 33.84 -2.66 7.38
CA PRO A 8 34.30 -1.73 8.40
C PRO A 8 35.83 -1.68 8.38
N GLU A 9 36.38 -0.50 8.66
CA GLU A 9 37.83 -0.29 8.74
C GLU A 9 38.49 -1.22 9.78
N SER A 10 37.83 -1.40 10.93
CA SER A 10 38.25 -2.37 11.95
C SER A 10 37.18 -3.43 12.20
N PRO A 11 37.38 -4.71 11.81
CA PRO A 11 36.39 -5.77 11.99
C PRO A 11 36.21 -6.20 13.46
N THR A 12 37.22 -5.96 14.30
CA THR A 12 37.20 -6.24 15.74
C THR A 12 36.34 -5.25 16.51
N LYS A 13 36.39 -3.97 16.16
CA LYS A 13 35.63 -2.89 16.83
C LYS A 13 34.28 -2.58 16.22
N SER A 14 33.78 -3.44 15.33
CA SER A 14 32.52 -3.25 14.63
C SER A 14 31.60 -4.45 14.77
N CYS A 15 30.30 -4.22 14.79
CA CYS A 15 29.28 -5.26 14.72
C CYS A 15 28.45 -5.09 13.43
N LYS A 16 27.96 -6.21 12.89
CA LYS A 16 27.11 -6.23 11.69
C LYS A 16 25.75 -6.83 12.06
N SER A 17 24.67 -6.31 11.48
CA SER A 17 23.33 -6.89 11.55
C SER A 17 22.63 -6.78 10.21
N ARG A 18 21.78 -7.75 9.88
CA ARG A 18 21.10 -7.82 8.57
C ARG A 18 19.75 -8.50 8.68
N GLY A 19 18.74 -7.94 8.01
CA GLY A 19 17.47 -8.62 7.70
C GLY A 19 17.35 -8.90 6.20
N SER A 20 16.75 -10.03 5.82
CA SER A 20 16.55 -10.42 4.42
C SER A 20 15.05 -10.63 4.13
N ASN A 21 14.60 -10.28 2.92
CA ASN A 21 13.22 -10.49 2.44
C ASN A 21 12.12 -9.99 3.39
N LEU A 22 12.30 -8.76 3.88
CA LEU A 22 11.44 -8.17 4.88
C LEU A 22 10.11 -7.70 4.30
N CYS A 23 9.01 -8.02 4.98
CA CYS A 23 7.65 -7.61 4.60
C CYS A 23 7.31 -6.16 5.00
N VAL A 24 8.19 -5.22 4.67
CA VAL A 24 8.06 -3.77 4.95
C VAL A 24 8.08 -2.96 3.66
N HIS A 25 7.51 -1.76 3.68
CA HIS A 25 7.48 -0.91 2.50
C HIS A 25 8.87 -0.32 2.22
N PHE A 26 9.51 -0.77 1.14
CA PHE A 26 10.88 -0.40 0.76
C PHE A 26 11.15 1.11 0.86
N LYS A 27 10.30 1.95 0.25
CA LYS A 27 10.54 3.40 0.20
C LYS A 27 10.51 4.04 1.59
N ASN A 28 9.62 3.57 2.45
CA ASN A 28 9.49 4.11 3.81
C ASN A 28 10.70 3.71 4.64
N THR A 29 11.07 2.43 4.55
CA THR A 29 12.23 1.89 5.28
C THR A 29 13.53 2.57 4.86
N ARG A 30 13.67 2.95 3.58
CA ARG A 30 14.84 3.68 3.07
C ARG A 30 14.95 5.07 3.70
N GLU A 31 13.86 5.84 3.76
CA GLU A 31 13.88 7.16 4.40
C GLU A 31 14.11 7.05 5.92
N THR A 32 13.48 6.09 6.61
CA THR A 32 13.71 5.87 8.05
C THR A 32 15.14 5.47 8.36
N ALA A 33 15.69 4.56 7.56
CA ALA A 33 17.06 4.08 7.72
C ALA A 33 18.06 5.21 7.50
N GLN A 34 17.86 6.03 6.47
CA GLN A 34 18.74 7.15 6.20
C GLN A 34 18.70 8.19 7.34
N ALA A 35 17.56 8.37 8.00
CA ALA A 35 17.43 9.31 9.11
C ALA A 35 18.24 8.92 10.35
N ILE A 36 18.48 7.63 10.60
CA ILE A 36 19.26 7.13 11.75
C ILE A 36 20.76 6.97 11.44
N LYS A 37 21.17 7.15 10.18
CA LYS A 37 22.59 7.05 9.79
C LYS A 37 23.40 8.12 10.51
N GLY A 38 24.51 7.72 11.12
CA GLY A 38 25.42 8.59 11.89
C GLY A 38 24.97 8.85 13.33
N MET A 39 23.90 8.23 13.81
CA MET A 39 23.47 8.37 15.21
C MET A 39 24.13 7.33 16.12
N HIS A 40 24.33 7.70 17.39
CA HIS A 40 24.54 6.73 18.45
C HIS A 40 23.33 5.82 18.61
N ILE A 41 23.57 4.54 18.91
CA ILE A 41 22.52 3.53 19.03
C ILE A 41 21.41 3.96 20.01
N ARG A 42 21.76 4.45 21.21
CA ARG A 42 20.78 4.93 22.20
C ARG A 42 19.88 6.06 21.66
N LYS A 43 20.47 7.01 20.93
CA LYS A 43 19.74 8.13 20.31
C LYS A 43 18.83 7.63 19.19
N ALA A 44 19.32 6.71 18.35
CA ALA A 44 18.55 6.10 17.28
C ALA A 44 17.35 5.31 17.82
N THR A 45 17.55 4.50 18.86
CA THR A 45 16.49 3.72 19.52
C THR A 45 15.43 4.63 20.13
N LYS A 46 15.82 5.72 20.79
CA LYS A 46 14.88 6.73 21.30
C LYS A 46 14.09 7.39 20.17
N TYR A 47 14.77 7.83 19.11
CA TYR A 47 14.14 8.46 17.96
C TYR A 47 13.12 7.55 17.28
N LEU A 48 13.46 6.27 17.05
CA LEU A 48 12.53 5.32 16.43
C LEU A 48 11.31 5.02 17.30
N LYS A 49 11.47 4.98 18.64
CA LYS A 49 10.33 4.89 19.58
C LYS A 49 9.46 6.16 19.55
N ASP A 50 10.06 7.34 19.41
CA ASP A 50 9.30 8.58 19.26
C ASP A 50 8.53 8.63 17.93
N VAL A 51 9.07 8.03 16.87
CA VAL A 51 8.38 7.90 15.56
C VAL A 51 7.17 6.99 15.66
N THR A 52 7.23 5.87 16.40
CA THR A 52 6.07 4.98 16.60
C THR A 52 4.96 5.65 17.41
N LEU A 53 5.33 6.53 18.35
CA LEU A 53 4.43 7.37 19.14
C LEU A 53 4.01 8.66 18.44
N GLN A 54 4.46 8.91 17.21
CA GLN A 54 4.19 10.11 16.42
C GLN A 54 4.68 11.44 17.03
N LYS A 55 5.62 11.37 17.97
CA LYS A 55 6.24 12.54 18.60
C LYS A 55 7.27 13.22 17.71
N GLN A 56 8.01 12.43 16.92
CA GLN A 56 8.98 12.91 15.94
C GLN A 56 8.70 12.30 14.57
N CYS A 57 8.80 13.09 13.51
CA CYS A 57 8.57 12.62 12.15
C CYS A 57 9.86 12.18 11.48
N VAL A 58 9.73 11.28 10.51
CA VAL A 58 10.81 10.92 9.61
C VAL A 58 10.77 11.87 8.40
N PRO A 59 11.87 12.54 8.05
CA PRO A 59 11.94 13.36 6.85
C PRO A 59 11.95 12.47 5.60
N PHE A 60 11.06 12.73 4.65
CA PHE A 60 11.05 12.03 3.35
C PHE A 60 11.74 12.92 2.32
N ARG A 61 12.97 12.55 1.91
CA ARG A 61 13.81 13.36 1.02
C ARG A 61 13.75 12.87 -0.43
N HIS A 62 13.94 11.57 -0.67
CA HIS A 62 13.99 11.05 -2.04
C HIS A 62 12.65 10.48 -2.51
N TYR A 63 11.97 9.71 -1.65
CA TYR A 63 10.65 9.15 -1.96
C TYR A 63 9.52 10.01 -1.41
N ASN A 64 9.46 11.29 -1.80
CA ASN A 64 8.56 12.29 -1.24
C ASN A 64 7.32 12.62 -2.11
N GLY A 65 7.09 11.89 -3.20
CA GLY A 65 5.92 12.09 -4.07
C GLY A 65 4.59 11.89 -3.32
N GLY A 66 3.77 12.94 -3.26
CA GLY A 66 2.48 12.93 -2.56
C GLY A 66 2.57 12.91 -1.03
N VAL A 67 3.73 13.23 -0.45
CA VAL A 67 3.90 13.30 1.01
C VAL A 67 3.45 14.66 1.53
N GLY A 68 2.59 14.65 2.55
CA GLY A 68 2.13 15.85 3.23
C GLY A 68 3.26 16.62 3.93
N ARG A 69 3.07 17.92 4.10
CA ARG A 69 3.99 18.76 4.91
C ARG A 69 3.76 18.50 6.38
N CYS A 70 4.83 18.48 7.17
CA CYS A 70 4.77 18.25 8.61
C CYS A 70 5.62 19.30 9.33
N ALA A 71 5.07 19.92 10.37
CA ALA A 71 5.81 20.92 11.16
C ALA A 71 7.06 20.34 11.84
N GLN A 72 7.00 19.07 12.26
CA GLN A 72 8.13 18.36 12.89
C GLN A 72 9.32 18.17 11.93
N ALA A 73 9.10 18.22 10.61
CA ALA A 73 10.17 18.05 9.62
C ALA A 73 11.17 19.21 9.63
N LYS A 74 10.79 20.37 10.21
CA LYS A 74 11.66 21.55 10.36
C LYS A 74 12.95 21.24 11.11
N GLN A 75 12.92 20.34 12.09
CA GLN A 75 14.12 19.89 12.82
C GLN A 75 15.20 19.32 11.88
N TRP A 76 14.77 18.73 10.75
CA TRP A 76 15.64 18.10 9.77
C TRP A 76 15.99 19.03 8.58
N GLY A 77 15.65 20.32 8.69
CA GLY A 77 15.77 21.29 7.60
C GLY A 77 14.88 20.94 6.39
N TRP A 78 13.75 20.26 6.62
CA TRP A 78 12.88 19.77 5.56
C TRP A 78 11.41 20.11 5.81
N THR A 79 10.58 19.98 4.78
CA THR A 79 9.15 20.36 4.85
C THR A 79 8.22 19.16 4.93
N GLN A 80 8.61 18.02 4.36
CA GLN A 80 7.76 16.83 4.22
C GLN A 80 8.21 15.69 5.16
N GLY A 81 7.26 15.05 5.83
CA GLY A 81 7.57 13.96 6.75
C GLY A 81 6.37 13.07 7.05
N ARG A 82 6.64 11.85 7.52
CA ARG A 82 5.61 10.87 7.95
C ARG A 82 6.09 10.06 9.16
N TRP A 83 5.18 9.26 9.72
CA TRP A 83 5.45 8.33 10.82
C TRP A 83 5.27 6.87 10.38
N PRO A 84 6.25 6.29 9.66
CA PRO A 84 6.16 4.91 9.17
C PRO A 84 6.39 3.88 10.30
N LYS A 85 5.35 3.63 11.10
CA LYS A 85 5.37 2.74 12.27
C LYS A 85 6.00 1.36 11.99
N LYS A 86 5.53 0.65 10.96
CA LYS A 86 6.03 -0.70 10.60
C LYS A 86 7.52 -0.73 10.26
N SER A 87 8.03 0.32 9.61
CA SER A 87 9.46 0.41 9.26
C SER A 87 10.29 0.75 10.50
N ALA A 88 9.79 1.61 11.39
CA ALA A 88 10.47 1.96 12.63
C ALA A 88 10.57 0.78 13.60
N GLU A 89 9.50 0.02 13.79
CA GLU A 89 9.48 -1.21 14.60
C GLU A 89 10.50 -2.22 14.08
N PHE A 90 10.56 -2.44 12.77
CA PHE A 90 11.54 -3.34 12.18
C PHE A 90 12.98 -2.89 12.43
N LEU A 91 13.27 -1.59 12.27
CA LEU A 91 14.60 -1.05 12.54
C LEU A 91 14.99 -1.17 14.02
N LEU A 92 14.04 -1.01 14.94
CA LEU A 92 14.27 -1.24 16.38
C LEU A 92 14.72 -2.69 16.65
N HIS A 93 14.07 -3.68 16.02
CA HIS A 93 14.50 -5.08 16.14
C HIS A 93 15.91 -5.30 15.58
N MET A 94 16.26 -4.63 14.47
CA MET A 94 17.58 -4.73 13.87
C MET A 94 18.68 -4.08 14.72
N LEU A 95 18.37 -2.96 15.40
CA LEU A 95 19.28 -2.32 16.35
C LEU A 95 19.50 -3.18 17.59
N LYS A 96 18.44 -3.75 18.16
CA LYS A 96 18.55 -4.68 19.30
C LYS A 96 19.45 -5.88 18.97
N ASN A 97 19.33 -6.42 17.76
CA ASN A 97 20.22 -7.49 17.29
C ASN A 97 21.69 -7.01 17.15
N ALA A 98 21.90 -5.77 16.70
CA ALA A 98 23.24 -5.19 16.63
C ALA A 98 23.86 -4.96 18.01
N GLU A 99 23.06 -4.54 19.00
CA GLU A 99 23.45 -4.42 20.42
C GLU A 99 23.91 -5.77 20.97
N SER A 100 23.09 -6.82 20.83
CA SER A 100 23.47 -8.17 21.29
C SER A 100 24.74 -8.69 20.61
N ASN A 101 24.94 -8.41 19.31
CA ASN A 101 26.18 -8.78 18.62
C ASN A 101 27.40 -7.99 19.12
N ALA A 102 27.21 -6.76 19.59
CA ALA A 102 28.29 -5.95 20.16
C ALA A 102 28.66 -6.43 21.56
N GLU A 103 27.67 -6.77 22.39
CA GLU A 103 27.88 -7.38 23.71
C GLU A 103 28.67 -8.69 23.61
N LEU A 104 28.33 -9.55 22.65
CA LEU A 104 29.08 -10.78 22.40
C LEU A 104 30.54 -10.55 21.99
N LYS A 105 30.85 -9.39 21.40
CA LYS A 105 32.21 -8.98 21.04
C LYS A 105 32.94 -8.22 22.17
N GLY A 106 32.28 -7.97 23.30
CA GLY A 106 32.83 -7.17 24.41
C GLY A 106 32.97 -5.69 24.07
N LEU A 107 32.18 -5.18 23.11
CA LEU A 107 32.17 -3.76 22.75
C LEU A 107 31.24 -3.00 23.70
N ASP A 108 31.60 -1.77 24.03
CA ASP A 108 30.74 -0.88 24.80
C ASP A 108 29.58 -0.37 23.93
N VAL A 109 28.36 -0.72 24.32
CA VAL A 109 27.12 -0.40 23.59
C VAL A 109 26.86 1.10 23.54
N ASP A 110 27.37 1.86 24.51
CA ASP A 110 27.05 3.28 24.67
C ASP A 110 27.75 4.15 23.63
N TYR A 111 28.94 3.73 23.21
CA TYR A 111 29.75 4.43 22.21
C TYR A 111 29.50 3.94 20.78
N LEU A 112 28.61 2.98 20.56
CA LEU A 112 28.30 2.49 19.21
C LEU A 112 27.57 3.54 18.38
N VAL A 113 28.10 3.78 17.18
CA VAL A 113 27.54 4.68 16.17
C VAL A 113 27.16 3.88 14.93
N ILE A 114 26.02 4.22 14.32
CA ILE A 114 25.56 3.63 13.07
C ILE A 114 26.29 4.30 11.91
N GLU A 115 27.42 3.75 11.48
CA GLU A 115 28.20 4.29 10.37
C GLU A 115 27.51 4.06 9.01
N HIS A 116 27.16 2.81 8.73
CA HIS A 116 26.62 2.40 7.44
C HIS A 116 25.27 1.72 7.60
N ILE A 117 24.32 2.16 6.78
CA ILE A 117 23.01 1.53 6.65
C ILE A 117 22.61 1.52 5.17
N GLN A 118 22.15 0.36 4.72
CA GLN A 118 21.73 0.15 3.35
C GLN A 118 20.38 -0.56 3.33
N VAL A 119 19.50 -0.10 2.43
CA VAL A 119 18.20 -0.73 2.19
C VAL A 119 18.09 -1.06 0.72
N ASN A 120 17.91 -2.34 0.39
CA ASN A 120 17.76 -2.85 -0.97
C ASN A 120 16.33 -3.31 -1.24
N LYS A 121 15.94 -3.33 -2.52
CA LYS A 121 14.63 -3.87 -2.93
C LYS A 121 14.67 -5.40 -2.83
N ALA A 122 13.67 -5.98 -2.18
CA ALA A 122 13.44 -7.43 -2.18
C ALA A 122 12.58 -7.86 -3.38
N PRO A 123 12.58 -9.15 -3.76
CA PRO A 123 11.65 -9.69 -4.75
C PRO A 123 10.19 -9.35 -4.41
N LYS A 124 9.44 -8.84 -5.40
CA LYS A 124 8.05 -8.43 -5.20
C LYS A 124 7.14 -9.64 -5.19
N MET A 125 6.34 -9.81 -4.15
CA MET A 125 5.26 -10.79 -4.12
C MET A 125 4.12 -10.33 -5.03
N ARG A 126 3.68 -11.19 -5.96
CA ARG A 126 2.56 -10.90 -6.87
C ARG A 126 1.23 -11.19 -6.17
N ARG A 127 0.26 -10.28 -6.33
CA ARG A 127 -1.15 -10.43 -5.92
C ARG A 127 -2.04 -9.93 -7.07
N ARG A 128 -3.29 -10.40 -7.13
CA ARG A 128 -4.27 -9.94 -8.14
C ARG A 128 -5.16 -8.86 -7.54
N THR A 129 -5.59 -7.91 -8.37
CA THR A 129 -6.61 -6.91 -8.05
C THR A 129 -7.57 -6.86 -9.22
N TYR A 130 -8.85 -7.17 -8.99
CA TYR A 130 -9.88 -7.07 -10.02
C TYR A 130 -10.21 -5.60 -10.28
N ARG A 131 -10.38 -5.24 -11.55
CA ARG A 131 -10.75 -3.88 -11.98
C ARG A 131 -12.02 -3.96 -12.81
N MET A 132 -12.89 -2.96 -12.67
CA MET A 132 -14.09 -2.82 -13.47
C MET A 132 -13.75 -2.08 -14.77
N ILE A 133 -14.29 -2.56 -15.89
CA ILE A 133 -14.27 -1.84 -17.17
C ILE A 133 -15.72 -1.47 -17.47
N LEU A 134 -16.02 -0.18 -17.50
CA LEU A 134 -17.31 0.33 -17.96
C LEU A 134 -17.22 0.50 -19.47
N ILE A 135 -18.14 -0.13 -20.20
CA ILE A 135 -18.30 0.02 -21.64
C ILE A 135 -19.68 0.62 -21.84
N GLU A 136 -19.76 1.67 -22.67
CA GLU A 136 -21.03 2.22 -23.11
C GLU A 136 -21.72 1.16 -23.97
N LYS A 137 -22.85 0.62 -23.50
CA LYS A 137 -23.70 -0.19 -24.36
C LYS A 137 -24.45 0.78 -25.25
N GLU A 138 -24.14 0.81 -26.54
CA GLU A 138 -25.06 1.40 -27.52
C GLU A 138 -26.44 0.79 -27.26
N GLN A 139 -27.42 1.66 -26.96
CA GLN A 139 -28.80 1.23 -27.01
C GLN A 139 -29.06 0.90 -28.48
N ILE A 140 -29.17 -0.38 -28.81
CA ILE A 140 -29.73 -0.82 -30.08
C ILE A 140 -31.17 -0.31 -30.06
N VAL A 141 -31.40 0.89 -30.60
CA VAL A 141 -32.73 1.37 -30.90
C VAL A 141 -33.26 0.40 -31.95
N PRO A 142 -34.30 -0.41 -31.65
CA PRO A 142 -34.84 -1.31 -32.66
C PRO A 142 -35.30 -0.47 -33.85
N LYS A 143 -34.89 -0.87 -35.06
CA LYS A 143 -35.32 -0.22 -36.30
C LYS A 143 -36.86 -0.10 -36.29
N PRO A 144 -37.44 1.07 -36.62
CA PRO A 144 -38.89 1.32 -36.54
C PRO A 144 -39.73 0.32 -37.36
N GLU A 145 -39.15 -0.29 -38.39
CA GLU A 145 -39.81 -1.30 -39.23
C GLU A 145 -40.25 -2.56 -38.45
N GLU A 146 -39.46 -3.01 -37.47
CA GLU A 146 -39.78 -4.22 -36.70
C GLU A 146 -40.97 -3.99 -35.75
N GLU A 147 -41.11 -2.79 -35.18
CA GLU A 147 -42.27 -2.44 -34.36
C GLU A 147 -43.54 -2.36 -35.19
N VAL A 148 -43.48 -1.77 -36.38
CA VAL A 148 -44.62 -1.68 -37.30
C VAL A 148 -45.07 -3.08 -37.73
N GLN A 149 -44.15 -4.00 -38.02
CA GLN A 149 -44.49 -5.39 -38.36
C GLN A 149 -45.08 -6.16 -37.15
N LYS A 150 -44.55 -5.96 -35.94
CA LYS A 150 -45.10 -6.55 -34.71
C LYS A 150 -46.51 -6.05 -34.41
N LEU A 151 -46.77 -4.76 -34.64
CA LEU A 151 -48.11 -4.15 -34.51
C LEU A 151 -49.07 -4.69 -35.58
N LYS A 152 -48.64 -4.82 -36.84
CA LYS A 152 -49.44 -5.44 -37.90
C LYS A 152 -49.79 -6.89 -37.57
N LYS A 153 -48.81 -7.71 -37.14
CA LYS A 153 -49.06 -9.10 -36.69
C LYS A 153 -50.01 -9.17 -35.51
N GLN A 154 -49.85 -8.32 -34.50
CA GLN A 154 -50.83 -8.22 -33.40
C GLN A 154 -52.22 -7.85 -33.92
N LYS A 155 -52.31 -6.94 -34.90
CA LYS A 155 -53.58 -6.52 -35.51
C LYS A 155 -54.24 -7.62 -36.37
N LEU A 156 -53.49 -8.59 -36.89
CA LEU A 156 -54.06 -9.70 -37.67
C LEU A 156 -54.50 -10.90 -36.80
N MET A 157 -54.23 -10.88 -35.50
CA MET A 157 -54.57 -11.99 -34.59
C MET A 157 -56.07 -12.03 -34.24
N PRO A 158 -56.68 -13.24 -34.19
CA PRO A 158 -58.01 -13.49 -33.63
C PRO A 158 -58.22 -12.85 -32.25
N GLY A 159 -59.42 -12.31 -32.00
CA GLY A 159 -59.72 -11.49 -30.81
C GLY A 159 -59.45 -12.19 -29.46
N TRP A 160 -59.69 -13.51 -29.38
CA TRP A 160 -59.41 -14.29 -28.16
C TRP A 160 -57.90 -14.40 -27.88
N GLN A 161 -57.08 -14.54 -28.93
CA GLN A 161 -55.62 -14.61 -28.80
C GLN A 161 -55.02 -13.25 -28.42
N ARG A 162 -55.55 -12.13 -28.94
CA ARG A 162 -55.17 -10.79 -28.48
C ARG A 162 -55.48 -10.57 -26.99
N LYS A 163 -56.68 -10.96 -26.54
CA LYS A 163 -57.07 -10.85 -25.11
C LYS A 163 -56.10 -11.65 -24.22
N LYS A 164 -55.73 -12.87 -24.63
CA LYS A 164 -54.77 -13.73 -23.91
C LYS A 164 -53.38 -13.08 -23.81
N LEU A 165 -52.91 -12.46 -24.90
CA LEU A 165 -51.62 -11.75 -24.93
C LEU A 165 -51.59 -10.50 -24.03
N SER A 166 -52.70 -9.75 -23.99
CA SER A 166 -52.91 -8.60 -23.10
C SER A 166 -52.89 -9.00 -21.61
N LEU A 167 -53.61 -10.07 -21.26
CA LEU A 167 -53.64 -10.61 -19.89
C LEU A 167 -52.25 -11.06 -19.44
N LYS A 168 -51.51 -11.75 -20.32
CA LYS A 168 -50.14 -12.21 -20.04
C LYS A 168 -49.17 -11.05 -19.81
N LYS A 169 -49.28 -9.97 -20.59
CA LYS A 169 -48.50 -8.73 -20.36
C LYS A 169 -48.82 -8.07 -19.01
N LYS A 170 -50.09 -8.01 -18.62
CA LYS A 170 -50.51 -7.46 -17.32
C LYS A 170 -49.97 -8.27 -16.14
N LEU A 171 -49.97 -9.61 -16.25
CA LEU A 171 -49.40 -10.50 -15.23
C LEU A 171 -47.89 -10.29 -15.04
N ASN A 172 -47.12 -10.34 -16.13
CA ASN A 172 -45.66 -10.13 -16.05
C ASN A 172 -45.29 -8.74 -15.51
N SER A 173 -46.08 -7.70 -15.81
CA SER A 173 -45.85 -6.35 -15.28
C SER A 173 -46.11 -6.23 -13.77
N LYS A 174 -47.00 -7.06 -13.22
CA LYS A 174 -47.28 -7.13 -11.79
C LYS A 174 -46.19 -7.91 -11.04
N GLU A 175 -45.67 -8.98 -11.63
CA GLU A 175 -44.56 -9.75 -11.07
C GLU A 175 -43.28 -8.91 -10.98
N GLY A 176 -42.90 -8.20 -12.05
CA GLY A 176 -41.72 -7.32 -12.03
C GLY A 176 -41.83 -6.10 -11.11
N ARG A 177 -43.04 -5.74 -10.63
CA ARG A 177 -43.25 -4.72 -9.60
C ARG A 177 -43.18 -5.29 -8.17
N LYS A 178 -43.48 -6.57 -7.99
CA LYS A 178 -43.31 -7.26 -6.69
C LYS A 178 -41.83 -7.52 -6.38
N GLU A 179 -41.02 -7.79 -7.40
CA GLU A 179 -39.57 -8.06 -7.27
C GLU A 179 -38.70 -6.82 -6.93
N ARG A 180 -39.28 -5.61 -6.98
CA ARG A 180 -38.58 -4.34 -6.70
C ARG A 180 -38.93 -3.73 -5.33
N ARG A 181 -39.66 -4.44 -4.48
CA ARG A 181 -39.89 -4.11 -3.07
C ARG A 181 -39.17 -5.13 -2.21
#